data_AF-A0A154L863-F1
#
_entry.id   AF-A0A154L863-F1
#
_cell.length_a   1.000
_cell.length_b   1.000
_cell.length_c   1.000
_cell.angle_alpha   90.00
_cell.angle_beta   90.00
_cell.angle_gamma   90.00
#
_symmetry.space_group_name_H-M   'P 1'
#
loop_
_entity.id
_entity.type
_entity.pdbx_description
1 polymer ?
#
loop_
_entity_poly.entity_id
_entity_poly.type
_entity_poly.pdbx_seq_one_letter_code
_entity_poly.pdbx_strand_id
1 'polypeptide(L)'
;MRKKFFDINDMSENPDRSLPVTLLRLVAGLLVACIVLLVTLSAASAQNPNFVASKKANEIPVFNAVYPEDEFCATTGVGGLCAAMPVDVPEFDANFIYRFVAYEAQRPFDRFSWQSFVSLLWPHDDAGAPIATGYRQPDAGHGLWESYATKNDVFGDVAKANASCRAGLPGGHLLLSAFIQSSGDILIDQAGNFILYDTRINDVAADYIRWNGLGTAQGRLTFAQSGQSVEFPMLTLSAGGKVADNSELLASDKTWLTPGAQLTKFAWRIITSPADQDRYYTRPARIALAADDTLDGVAKCLDVTVGLVGLHIVQRVKSGNGDRWIWSSFEHADNAPLADNARRPNSIIANDLFPDGCLAPEKTDRDYIFYGGGELGGKKDRVANGIIRSDLRWADQPPYARDPDGNRVAAPDIVRCWRLFSGTAEANFVWQRKLEGSVLQNYFLLGTQWIGNGGGAPFGVGEIPRFLTNTALESFIQHQADGTCLGCHATAFTDAGQPANFTFLLDPAR
;
A
#
# COMPACT_ATOMS: atom_id res chain seq x y z
N MET A 1 -7.22 68.59 -16.51
CA MET A 1 -6.43 69.84 -16.58
C MET A 1 -5.56 69.96 -15.33
N ARG A 2 -4.23 70.06 -15.55
CA ARG A 2 -3.18 70.72 -14.75
C ARG A 2 -3.27 70.67 -13.21
N LYS A 3 -2.40 69.87 -12.58
CA LYS A 3 -1.07 70.27 -12.01
C LYS A 3 -1.18 70.88 -10.61
N LYS A 4 -0.48 70.28 -9.64
CA LYS A 4 0.44 70.99 -8.76
C LYS A 4 1.57 70.06 -8.31
N PHE A 5 2.67 70.18 -9.02
CA PHE A 5 4.02 70.00 -8.48
C PHE A 5 4.26 71.12 -7.47
N PHE A 6 4.96 70.83 -6.38
CA PHE A 6 5.76 71.84 -5.69
C PHE A 6 7.19 71.32 -5.58
N ASP A 7 8.06 72.23 -5.99
CA ASP A 7 9.50 72.06 -6.15
C ASP A 7 10.24 72.28 -4.84
N ILE A 8 11.44 71.71 -4.85
CA ILE A 8 12.45 71.64 -3.80
C ILE A 8 13.22 72.97 -3.70
N ASN A 9 13.44 73.48 -2.48
CA ASN A 9 14.74 73.93 -1.93
C ASN A 9 14.53 74.91 -0.76
N ASP A 10 14.85 74.46 0.45
CA ASP A 10 15.60 75.30 1.39
C ASP A 10 16.64 74.42 2.11
N MET A 11 17.84 74.97 2.28
CA MET A 11 19.09 74.30 2.57
C MET A 11 19.48 74.35 4.06
N SER A 12 20.23 73.32 4.48
CA SER A 12 21.23 73.29 5.57
C SER A 12 20.69 73.37 7.02
N GLU A 13 21.13 72.59 8.02
CA GLU A 13 22.40 71.92 8.32
C GLU A 13 22.18 70.64 9.18
N ASN A 14 22.83 69.54 8.78
CA ASN A 14 23.56 68.45 9.51
C ASN A 14 23.24 68.00 10.98
N PRO A 15 23.73 66.83 11.46
CA PRO A 15 24.11 65.53 10.85
C PRO A 15 23.49 64.30 11.61
N ASP A 16 23.95 63.10 11.23
CA ASP A 16 23.94 61.85 12.01
C ASP A 16 22.70 60.94 11.96
N ARG A 17 22.71 60.05 10.95
CA ARG A 17 22.97 58.61 11.19
C ARG A 17 23.16 57.90 9.86
N SER A 18 24.42 57.73 9.47
CA SER A 18 24.81 56.74 8.47
C SER A 18 24.52 55.34 9.01
N LEU A 19 23.46 54.71 8.50
CA LEU A 19 23.32 53.25 8.58
C LEU A 19 24.40 52.64 7.69
N PRO A 20 25.25 51.73 8.22
CA PRO A 20 26.33 51.18 7.44
C PRO A 20 25.78 50.30 6.32
N VAL A 21 26.27 50.51 5.10
CA VAL A 21 25.97 49.73 3.87
C VAL A 21 26.18 48.22 4.07
N THR A 22 26.85 47.81 5.14
CA THR A 22 27.02 46.44 5.60
C THR A 22 25.74 45.78 6.11
N LEU A 23 24.81 46.54 6.72
CA LEU A 23 23.56 45.97 7.28
C LEU A 23 22.53 45.65 6.19
N LEU A 24 22.48 46.47 5.12
CA LEU A 24 21.56 46.26 4.00
C LEU A 24 21.98 45.05 3.13
N ARG A 25 23.29 44.75 3.07
CA ARG A 25 23.81 43.54 2.41
C ARG A 25 23.60 42.28 3.23
N LEU A 26 23.59 42.37 4.57
CA LEU A 26 23.27 41.26 5.46
C LEU A 26 21.77 40.92 5.44
N VAL A 27 20.88 41.91 5.39
CA VAL A 27 19.42 41.68 5.31
C VAL A 27 19.01 41.18 3.92
N ALA A 28 19.61 41.69 2.83
CA ALA A 28 19.40 41.14 1.49
C ALA A 28 20.01 39.74 1.33
N GLY A 29 21.17 39.49 1.95
CA GLY A 29 21.81 38.17 1.99
C GLY A 29 21.01 37.15 2.80
N LEU A 30 20.41 37.54 3.92
CA LEU A 30 19.51 36.68 4.71
C LEU A 30 18.16 36.47 4.04
N LEU A 31 17.59 37.46 3.32
CA LEU A 31 16.37 37.25 2.55
C LEU A 31 16.61 36.34 1.34
N VAL A 32 17.74 36.47 0.64
CA VAL A 32 18.10 35.56 -0.45
C VAL A 32 18.49 34.18 0.09
N ALA A 33 19.17 34.08 1.22
CA ALA A 33 19.46 32.80 1.87
C ALA A 33 18.20 32.13 2.43
N CYS A 34 17.25 32.89 2.99
CA CYS A 34 15.94 32.36 3.40
C CYS A 34 15.08 31.99 2.19
N ILE A 35 15.10 32.73 1.09
CA ILE A 35 14.39 32.36 -0.15
C ILE A 35 15.06 31.14 -0.82
N VAL A 36 16.38 30.99 -0.72
CA VAL A 36 17.09 29.80 -1.22
C VAL A 36 16.92 28.59 -0.26
N LEU A 37 16.74 28.80 1.06
CA LEU A 37 16.35 27.74 2.01
C LEU A 37 14.85 27.40 1.96
N LEU A 38 13.97 28.33 1.56
CA LEU A 38 12.53 28.09 1.37
C LEU A 38 12.22 27.53 -0.03
N VAL A 39 13.18 27.58 -0.95
CA VAL A 39 13.11 26.96 -2.28
C VAL A 39 13.89 25.62 -2.34
N THR A 40 14.36 25.09 -1.21
CA THR A 40 14.32 23.63 -1.02
C THR A 40 12.89 23.21 -0.75
N LEU A 41 12.01 23.53 -1.70
CA LEU A 41 10.82 22.75 -1.96
C LEU A 41 11.30 21.31 -1.98
N SER A 42 10.70 20.51 -1.10
CA SER A 42 10.61 19.07 -1.19
C SER A 42 10.46 18.70 -2.66
N ALA A 43 11.58 18.41 -3.32
CA ALA A 43 11.55 17.64 -4.52
C ALA A 43 10.94 16.33 -4.06
N ALA A 44 9.65 16.15 -4.33
CA ALA A 44 8.97 14.88 -4.20
C ALA A 44 9.79 13.91 -5.04
N SER A 45 10.76 13.24 -4.39
CA SER A 45 11.58 12.24 -5.04
C SER A 45 10.64 11.05 -5.19
N ALA A 46 9.99 10.95 -6.35
CA ALA A 46 9.51 9.66 -6.80
C ALA A 46 10.69 8.69 -6.66
N GLN A 47 10.43 7.50 -6.15
CA GLN A 47 11.46 6.62 -5.59
C GLN A 47 12.32 5.89 -6.63
N ASN A 48 12.69 6.60 -7.69
CA ASN A 48 13.92 6.40 -8.42
C ASN A 48 14.63 7.76 -8.45
N PRO A 49 15.79 7.94 -7.80
CA PRO A 49 16.62 9.14 -8.01
C PRO A 49 17.02 9.35 -9.48
N ASN A 50 16.78 8.36 -10.34
CA ASN A 50 17.01 8.40 -11.79
C ASN A 50 15.76 8.70 -12.65
N PHE A 51 14.56 8.88 -12.10
CA PHE A 51 13.41 9.35 -12.89
C PHE A 51 13.29 10.87 -12.82
N VAL A 52 14.20 11.54 -13.53
CA VAL A 52 14.06 12.95 -13.89
C VAL A 52 13.38 13.00 -15.27
N ALA A 53 12.43 13.91 -15.52
CA ALA A 53 11.87 14.09 -16.86
C ALA A 53 12.97 14.55 -17.83
N SER A 54 13.65 13.62 -18.51
CA SER A 54 14.75 13.90 -19.44
C SER A 54 14.21 14.06 -20.87
N LYS A 55 14.57 15.15 -21.55
CA LYS A 55 14.24 15.39 -22.97
C LYS A 55 15.10 14.58 -23.96
N LYS A 56 16.01 13.71 -23.48
CA LYS A 56 16.91 12.93 -24.34
C LYS A 56 16.35 11.53 -24.59
N ALA A 57 16.19 11.19 -25.87
CA ALA A 57 15.45 10.04 -26.39
C ALA A 57 15.92 8.63 -25.96
N ASN A 58 16.97 8.49 -25.16
CA ASN A 58 17.58 7.19 -24.86
C ASN A 58 17.63 6.79 -23.38
N GLU A 59 17.08 7.56 -22.43
CA GLU A 59 17.24 7.18 -21.01
C GLU A 59 15.98 7.16 -20.15
N ILE A 60 14.87 7.83 -20.48
CA ILE A 60 13.67 7.87 -19.62
C ILE A 60 12.42 8.07 -20.51
N PRO A 61 11.25 7.44 -20.23
CA PRO A 61 10.03 7.79 -20.95
C PRO A 61 9.70 9.27 -20.70
N VAL A 62 9.60 10.06 -21.78
CA VAL A 62 8.98 11.38 -21.68
C VAL A 62 7.49 11.13 -21.46
N PHE A 63 7.01 11.38 -20.25
CA PHE A 63 5.60 11.29 -19.86
C PHE A 63 4.80 12.36 -20.61
N ASN A 64 4.36 12.02 -21.82
CA ASN A 64 3.56 12.90 -22.67
C ASN A 64 2.05 12.68 -22.45
N ALA A 65 1.66 11.74 -21.60
CA ALA A 65 0.25 11.48 -21.32
C ALA A 65 -0.34 12.64 -20.51
N VAL A 66 -1.52 13.08 -20.95
CA VAL A 66 -2.31 14.05 -20.20
C VAL A 66 -3.19 13.27 -19.22
N TYR A 67 -3.12 13.66 -17.95
CA TYR A 67 -3.99 13.16 -16.87
C TYR A 67 -5.04 14.24 -16.60
N PRO A 68 -6.26 14.11 -17.16
CA PRO A 68 -7.34 15.05 -16.89
C PRO A 68 -7.76 14.99 -15.41
N GLU A 69 -8.29 16.09 -14.89
CA GLU A 69 -8.57 16.23 -13.45
C GLU A 69 -9.60 15.23 -12.93
N ASP A 70 -10.51 14.75 -13.79
CA ASP A 70 -11.54 13.78 -13.44
C ASP A 70 -11.02 12.34 -13.32
N GLU A 71 -9.79 12.04 -13.75
CA GLU A 71 -9.16 10.73 -13.51
C GLU A 71 -8.81 10.49 -12.03
N PHE A 72 -8.72 11.55 -11.22
CA PHE A 72 -8.31 11.47 -9.82
C PHE A 72 -9.45 11.12 -8.85
N CYS A 73 -10.69 11.09 -9.35
CA CYS A 73 -11.86 10.71 -8.59
C CYS A 73 -12.60 9.57 -9.29
N ALA A 74 -13.12 8.62 -8.53
CA ALA A 74 -13.95 7.55 -9.09
C ALA A 74 -15.35 8.04 -9.53
N THR A 75 -15.78 9.22 -9.06
CA THR A 75 -17.03 9.87 -9.48
C THR A 75 -16.81 10.64 -10.78
N THR A 76 -17.46 10.22 -11.85
CA THR A 76 -17.39 10.86 -13.17
C THR A 76 -17.69 12.37 -13.08
N GLY A 77 -16.85 13.18 -13.74
CA GLY A 77 -17.02 14.64 -13.82
C GLY A 77 -16.58 15.41 -12.57
N VAL A 78 -16.15 14.73 -11.50
CA VAL A 78 -15.57 15.38 -10.32
C VAL A 78 -14.06 15.49 -10.52
N GLY A 79 -13.56 16.72 -10.62
CA GLY A 79 -12.12 16.98 -10.73
C GLY A 79 -11.39 16.87 -9.39
N GLY A 80 -10.18 16.33 -9.42
CA GLY A 80 -9.30 16.21 -8.26
C GLY A 80 -9.52 14.93 -7.45
N LEU A 81 -8.85 14.86 -6.29
CA LEU A 81 -8.95 13.71 -5.39
C LEU A 81 -10.29 13.71 -4.64
N CYS A 82 -10.87 12.54 -4.42
CA CYS A 82 -12.13 12.40 -3.69
C CYS A 82 -12.19 11.10 -2.86
N ALA A 83 -13.20 11.01 -1.99
CA ALA A 83 -13.45 9.85 -1.13
C ALA A 83 -14.21 8.71 -1.83
N ALA A 84 -14.57 8.85 -3.11
CA ALA A 84 -15.37 7.85 -3.81
C ALA A 84 -14.52 6.62 -4.18
N MET A 85 -14.95 5.44 -3.75
CA MET A 85 -14.33 4.17 -4.09
C MET A 85 -14.70 3.78 -5.53
N PRO A 86 -13.73 3.35 -6.36
CA PRO A 86 -14.03 2.82 -7.68
C PRO A 86 -14.69 1.44 -7.57
N VAL A 87 -15.63 1.18 -8.47
CA VAL A 87 -16.42 -0.06 -8.47
C VAL A 87 -16.06 -1.02 -9.61
N ASP A 88 -15.40 -0.52 -10.66
CA ASP A 88 -15.08 -1.29 -11.87
C ASP A 88 -13.99 -0.62 -12.71
N VAL A 89 -13.53 -1.32 -13.78
CA VAL A 89 -12.61 -0.79 -14.80
C VAL A 89 -13.25 -0.93 -16.19
N PRO A 90 -14.15 -0.02 -16.58
CA PRO A 90 -15.02 -0.22 -17.73
C PRO A 90 -14.32 -0.05 -19.09
N GLU A 91 -13.13 0.56 -19.13
CA GLU A 91 -12.30 0.64 -20.34
C GLU A 91 -11.70 -0.71 -20.75
N PHE A 92 -11.80 -1.71 -19.87
CA PHE A 92 -11.30 -3.03 -20.13
C PHE A 92 -12.28 -3.85 -20.98
N ASP A 93 -11.83 -4.26 -22.17
CA ASP A 93 -12.59 -5.17 -23.03
C ASP A 93 -12.08 -6.61 -22.91
N ALA A 94 -12.98 -7.48 -22.42
CA ALA A 94 -12.74 -8.91 -22.22
C ALA A 94 -12.59 -9.71 -23.51
N ASN A 95 -12.91 -9.13 -24.67
CA ASN A 95 -12.74 -9.81 -25.95
C ASN A 95 -11.29 -9.82 -26.44
N PHE A 96 -10.40 -9.01 -25.85
CA PHE A 96 -8.99 -8.97 -26.24
C PHE A 96 -8.14 -9.86 -25.35
N ILE A 97 -7.19 -10.59 -25.93
CA ILE A 97 -6.20 -11.35 -25.18
C ILE A 97 -4.99 -10.46 -24.93
N TYR A 98 -4.76 -10.09 -23.67
CA TYR A 98 -3.59 -9.35 -23.24
C TYR A 98 -2.55 -10.35 -22.74
N ARG A 99 -1.38 -10.42 -23.37
CA ARG A 99 -0.30 -11.35 -22.96
C ARG A 99 0.84 -10.66 -22.21
N PHE A 100 0.91 -9.34 -22.33
CA PHE A 100 1.97 -8.53 -21.76
C PHE A 100 1.38 -7.26 -21.19
N VAL A 101 2.02 -6.73 -20.15
CA VAL A 101 1.73 -5.38 -19.67
C VAL A 101 2.09 -4.39 -20.77
N ALA A 102 1.12 -3.54 -21.11
CA ALA A 102 1.28 -2.45 -22.05
C ALA A 102 0.74 -1.19 -21.38
N TYR A 103 1.30 -0.04 -21.75
CA TYR A 103 1.00 1.24 -21.09
C TYR A 103 -0.50 1.53 -21.05
N GLU A 104 -1.16 1.53 -22.21
CA GLU A 104 -2.59 1.86 -22.32
C GLU A 104 -3.50 0.81 -21.65
N ALA A 105 -3.09 -0.46 -21.67
CA ALA A 105 -3.87 -1.52 -21.01
C ALA A 105 -3.76 -1.45 -19.49
N GLN A 106 -2.60 -1.04 -18.96
CA GLN A 106 -2.32 -1.02 -17.52
C GLN A 106 -2.87 0.26 -16.84
N ARG A 107 -2.87 1.40 -17.54
CA ARG A 107 -3.24 2.70 -16.97
C ARG A 107 -4.62 2.71 -16.28
N PRO A 108 -5.70 2.14 -16.84
CA PRO A 108 -7.00 2.11 -16.18
C PRO A 108 -6.98 1.34 -14.85
N PHE A 109 -6.20 0.26 -14.77
CA PHE A 109 -6.02 -0.54 -13.55
C PHE A 109 -5.18 0.20 -12.50
N ASP A 110 -4.10 0.86 -12.92
CA ASP A 110 -3.30 1.67 -12.00
C ASP A 110 -4.11 2.87 -11.47
N ARG A 111 -4.96 3.49 -12.30
CA ARG A 111 -5.92 4.52 -11.89
C ARG A 111 -6.93 3.98 -10.89
N PHE A 112 -7.53 2.82 -11.16
CA PHE A 112 -8.43 2.14 -10.21
C PHE A 112 -7.75 1.92 -8.86
N SER A 113 -6.52 1.39 -8.86
CA SER A 113 -5.78 1.14 -7.62
C SER A 113 -5.49 2.40 -6.83
N TRP A 114 -5.10 3.49 -7.48
CA TRP A 114 -4.86 4.77 -6.82
C TRP A 114 -6.14 5.40 -6.27
N GLN A 115 -7.25 5.34 -7.03
CA GLN A 115 -8.57 5.77 -6.54
C GLN A 115 -9.00 4.93 -5.32
N SER A 116 -8.81 3.60 -5.36
CA SER A 116 -9.07 2.72 -4.21
C SER A 116 -8.21 3.09 -3.00
N PHE A 117 -6.89 3.28 -3.17
CA PHE A 117 -6.00 3.66 -2.08
C PHE A 117 -6.40 4.98 -1.41
N VAL A 118 -6.65 6.02 -2.21
CA VAL A 118 -7.02 7.35 -1.70
C VAL A 118 -8.37 7.30 -0.99
N SER A 119 -9.37 6.65 -1.59
CA SER A 119 -10.72 6.55 -1.02
C SER A 119 -10.76 5.70 0.25
N LEU A 120 -10.01 4.59 0.29
CA LEU A 120 -9.95 3.68 1.44
C LEU A 120 -9.38 4.39 2.67
N LEU A 121 -8.30 5.15 2.48
CA LEU A 121 -7.63 5.91 3.54
C LEU A 121 -8.23 7.31 3.75
N TRP A 122 -9.28 7.67 3.00
CA TRP A 122 -9.96 8.94 3.18
C TRP A 122 -10.69 8.95 4.53
N PRO A 123 -10.44 9.93 5.39
CA PRO A 123 -11.03 9.96 6.70
C PRO A 123 -12.48 10.44 6.67
N HIS A 124 -13.31 9.81 7.48
CA HIS A 124 -14.70 10.15 7.71
C HIS A 124 -14.88 10.61 9.15
N ASP A 125 -15.84 11.51 9.37
CA ASP A 125 -16.27 11.93 10.70
C ASP A 125 -17.14 10.88 11.40
N ASP A 126 -17.51 11.14 12.65
CA ASP A 126 -18.34 10.22 13.45
C ASP A 126 -19.74 9.99 12.86
N ALA A 127 -20.21 10.87 11.96
CA ALA A 127 -21.47 10.71 11.24
C ALA A 127 -21.31 9.89 9.95
N GLY A 128 -20.08 9.48 9.61
CA GLY A 128 -19.75 8.73 8.41
C GLY A 128 -19.63 9.60 7.15
N ALA A 129 -19.56 10.93 7.29
CA ALA A 129 -19.36 11.83 6.16
C ALA A 129 -17.85 11.99 5.85
N PRO A 130 -17.44 11.98 4.57
CA PRO A 130 -16.04 12.17 4.21
C PRO A 130 -15.58 13.58 4.58
N ILE A 131 -14.45 13.69 5.27
CA ILE A 131 -13.91 14.98 5.68
C ILE A 131 -13.41 15.74 4.45
N ALA A 132 -13.76 17.02 4.37
CA ALA A 132 -13.36 17.87 3.25
C ALA A 132 -11.83 17.92 3.13
N THR A 133 -11.30 17.64 1.94
CA THR A 133 -9.85 17.52 1.69
C THR A 133 -9.13 16.52 2.60
N GLY A 134 -9.84 15.49 3.08
CA GLY A 134 -9.37 14.51 4.05
C GLY A 134 -8.05 13.82 3.67
N TYR A 135 -7.74 13.69 2.37
CA TYR A 135 -6.43 13.19 1.91
C TYR A 135 -5.24 13.96 2.51
N ARG A 136 -5.37 15.24 2.91
CA ARG A 136 -4.29 16.01 3.54
C ARG A 136 -4.04 15.62 5.00
N GLN A 137 -5.03 15.04 5.65
CA GLN A 137 -4.99 14.63 7.05
C GLN A 137 -5.65 13.25 7.17
N PRO A 138 -5.09 12.21 6.54
CA PRO A 138 -5.74 10.89 6.50
C PRO A 138 -5.93 10.26 7.90
N ASP A 139 -5.19 10.76 8.90
CA ASP A 139 -5.30 10.35 10.30
C ASP A 139 -6.36 11.11 11.10
N ALA A 140 -6.98 12.15 10.51
CA ALA A 140 -8.02 12.93 11.16
C ALA A 140 -9.37 12.20 11.07
N GLY A 141 -9.62 11.19 11.89
CA GLY A 141 -10.87 10.43 11.90
C GLY A 141 -10.69 8.99 11.39
N HIS A 142 -11.76 8.40 10.85
CA HIS A 142 -11.79 6.97 10.52
C HIS A 142 -11.68 6.73 9.00
N GLY A 143 -10.72 5.91 8.59
CA GLY A 143 -10.68 5.42 7.21
C GLY A 143 -11.84 4.46 6.94
N LEU A 144 -12.29 4.36 5.68
CA LEU A 144 -13.38 3.45 5.32
C LEU A 144 -13.06 1.99 5.69
N TRP A 145 -11.79 1.58 5.60
CA TRP A 145 -11.36 0.23 5.97
C TRP A 145 -11.54 -0.10 7.46
N GLU A 146 -11.65 0.90 8.35
CA GLU A 146 -11.80 0.66 9.79
C GLU A 146 -13.17 0.07 10.14
N SER A 147 -14.18 0.27 9.28
CA SER A 147 -15.51 -0.35 9.43
C SER A 147 -15.54 -1.80 8.98
N TYR A 148 -14.54 -2.25 8.22
CA TYR A 148 -14.51 -3.61 7.69
C TYR A 148 -14.20 -4.62 8.79
N ALA A 149 -14.90 -5.76 8.72
CA ALA A 149 -14.73 -6.85 9.65
C ALA A 149 -13.31 -7.43 9.57
N THR A 150 -12.74 -7.83 10.71
CA THR A 150 -11.50 -8.61 10.72
C THR A 150 -11.76 -10.07 10.38
N LYS A 151 -10.73 -10.84 10.03
CA LYS A 151 -10.80 -12.32 9.92
C LYS A 151 -11.49 -12.95 11.15
N ASN A 152 -11.16 -12.49 12.35
CA ASN A 152 -11.70 -13.01 13.62
C ASN A 152 -13.18 -12.65 13.89
N ASP A 153 -13.72 -11.63 13.20
CA ASP A 153 -15.13 -11.26 13.31
C ASP A 153 -16.01 -12.09 12.36
N VAL A 154 -15.42 -12.66 11.30
CA VAL A 154 -16.13 -13.43 10.27
C VAL A 154 -16.04 -14.94 10.51
N PHE A 155 -14.91 -15.43 11.04
CA PHE A 155 -14.66 -16.86 11.25
C PHE A 155 -14.70 -17.21 12.74
N GLY A 156 -15.69 -18.02 13.13
CA GLY A 156 -15.92 -18.39 14.53
C GLY A 156 -14.99 -19.47 15.07
N ASP A 157 -14.27 -20.14 14.18
CA ASP A 157 -13.33 -21.23 14.44
C ASP A 157 -11.87 -20.77 14.52
N VAL A 158 -11.59 -19.48 14.30
CA VAL A 158 -10.25 -18.91 14.49
C VAL A 158 -10.07 -18.51 15.94
N ALA A 159 -8.90 -18.86 16.50
CA ALA A 159 -8.50 -18.39 17.81
C ALA A 159 -8.49 -16.86 17.84
N LYS A 160 -9.33 -16.28 18.70
CA LYS A 160 -9.38 -14.83 18.85
C LYS A 160 -8.13 -14.35 19.60
N ALA A 161 -7.64 -13.18 19.19
CA ALA A 161 -6.67 -12.41 19.98
C ALA A 161 -7.10 -12.37 21.46
N ASN A 162 -6.12 -12.36 22.37
CA ASN A 162 -6.35 -12.43 23.81
C ASN A 162 -7.53 -11.52 24.24
N ALA A 163 -8.63 -12.14 24.67
CA ALA A 163 -9.88 -11.44 24.98
C ALA A 163 -9.68 -10.36 26.06
N SER A 164 -8.69 -10.51 26.93
CA SER A 164 -8.34 -9.48 27.92
C SER A 164 -7.79 -8.21 27.27
N CYS A 165 -7.07 -8.30 26.14
CA CYS A 165 -6.56 -7.12 25.45
C CYS A 165 -7.67 -6.33 24.75
N ARG A 166 -8.74 -7.02 24.33
CA ARG A 166 -9.94 -6.35 23.77
C ARG A 166 -10.72 -5.60 24.85
N ALA A 167 -10.73 -6.10 26.08
CA ALA A 167 -11.38 -5.41 27.19
C ALA A 167 -10.72 -4.05 27.45
N GLY A 168 -11.51 -2.97 27.40
CA GLY A 168 -10.99 -1.61 27.61
C GLY A 168 -10.06 -1.11 26.49
N LEU A 169 -10.16 -1.65 25.28
CA LEU A 169 -9.49 -1.07 24.10
C LEU A 169 -10.05 0.35 23.86
N PRO A 170 -9.22 1.41 23.86
CA PRO A 170 -9.72 2.75 23.62
C PRO A 170 -10.31 2.90 22.21
N GLY A 171 -11.25 3.84 22.04
CA GLY A 171 -11.85 4.13 20.74
C GLY A 171 -10.77 4.45 19.68
N GLY A 172 -10.98 3.98 18.46
CA GLY A 172 -10.05 4.16 17.34
C GLY A 172 -8.74 3.36 17.42
N HIS A 173 -8.51 2.57 18.48
CA HIS A 173 -7.34 1.69 18.54
C HIS A 173 -7.57 0.41 17.76
N LEU A 174 -6.57 0.01 16.98
CA LEU A 174 -6.54 -1.31 16.35
C LEU A 174 -6.25 -2.39 17.40
N LEU A 175 -6.80 -3.59 17.22
CA LEU A 175 -6.38 -4.77 17.97
C LEU A 175 -5.61 -5.69 17.03
N LEU A 176 -4.29 -5.74 17.18
CA LEU A 176 -3.38 -6.49 16.31
C LEU A 176 -2.87 -7.74 17.03
N SER A 177 -2.66 -8.82 16.29
CA SER A 177 -2.14 -10.09 16.85
C SER A 177 -1.35 -10.93 15.86
N ALA A 178 -1.50 -10.70 14.55
CA ALA A 178 -0.73 -11.41 13.54
C ALA A 178 0.60 -10.70 13.28
N PHE A 179 1.70 -11.45 13.31
CA PHE A 179 3.05 -10.97 12.98
C PHE A 179 3.84 -11.99 12.13
N ILE A 180 3.14 -13.00 11.62
CA ILE A 180 3.67 -14.04 10.73
C ILE A 180 3.09 -13.80 9.34
N GLN A 181 3.94 -13.81 8.32
CA GLN A 181 3.52 -13.69 6.91
C GLN A 181 2.78 -14.96 6.46
N SER A 182 2.07 -14.87 5.34
CA SER A 182 1.38 -16.03 4.77
C SER A 182 2.34 -17.13 4.29
N SER A 183 3.65 -16.84 4.16
CA SER A 183 4.68 -17.85 3.93
C SER A 183 5.05 -18.65 5.19
N GLY A 184 4.65 -18.19 6.38
CA GLY A 184 5.04 -18.75 7.67
C GLY A 184 6.25 -18.06 8.30
N ASP A 185 6.85 -17.07 7.64
CA ASP A 185 8.04 -16.37 8.11
C ASP A 185 7.70 -15.08 8.87
N ILE A 186 8.62 -14.62 9.72
CA ILE A 186 8.49 -13.38 10.49
C ILE A 186 9.40 -12.30 9.89
N LEU A 187 8.84 -11.12 9.65
CA LEU A 187 9.57 -9.92 9.28
C LEU A 187 9.77 -9.03 10.52
N ILE A 188 11.01 -8.58 10.72
CA ILE A 188 11.34 -7.51 11.66
C ILE A 188 12.00 -6.34 10.91
N ASP A 189 11.76 -5.12 11.37
CA ASP A 189 12.45 -3.94 10.86
C ASP A 189 13.92 -3.87 11.34
N GLN A 190 14.70 -2.96 10.76
CA GLN A 190 16.09 -2.73 11.13
C GLN A 190 16.26 -2.17 12.55
N ALA A 191 15.18 -1.71 13.18
CA ALA A 191 15.18 -1.36 14.60
C ALA A 191 15.02 -2.60 15.51
N GLY A 192 14.62 -3.75 14.98
CA GLY A 192 14.41 -5.00 15.72
C GLY A 192 12.97 -5.17 16.23
N ASN A 193 11.98 -4.56 15.59
CA ASN A 193 10.56 -4.68 15.92
C ASN A 193 9.83 -5.51 14.87
N PHE A 194 8.86 -6.31 15.32
CA PHE A 194 8.00 -7.09 14.44
C PHE A 194 7.15 -6.20 13.54
N ILE A 195 6.91 -6.67 12.32
CA ILE A 195 5.87 -6.14 11.44
C ILE A 195 4.57 -6.89 11.72
N LEU A 196 3.50 -6.13 11.91
CA LEU A 196 2.17 -6.64 12.25
C LEU A 196 1.29 -6.67 11.00
N TYR A 197 0.40 -7.65 10.93
CA TYR A 197 -0.50 -7.85 9.81
C TYR A 197 -1.96 -7.73 10.24
N ASP A 198 -2.77 -7.13 9.37
CA ASP A 198 -4.20 -6.97 9.59
C ASP A 198 -4.95 -7.23 8.30
N THR A 199 -5.91 -8.16 8.32
CA THR A 199 -6.75 -8.50 7.17
C THR A 199 -8.17 -8.05 7.44
N ARG A 200 -8.68 -7.15 6.59
CA ARG A 200 -10.05 -6.64 6.67
C ARG A 200 -10.88 -7.05 5.47
N ILE A 201 -12.15 -7.30 5.75
CA ILE A 201 -13.12 -7.90 4.83
C ILE A 201 -14.31 -6.95 4.77
N ASN A 202 -14.60 -6.39 3.60
CA ASN A 202 -15.74 -5.49 3.47
C ASN A 202 -17.06 -6.24 3.70
N ASP A 203 -18.14 -5.48 3.94
CA ASP A 203 -19.44 -6.06 4.28
C ASP A 203 -19.97 -7.00 3.20
N VAL A 204 -19.71 -6.69 1.92
CA VAL A 204 -20.14 -7.55 0.79
C VAL A 204 -19.51 -8.94 0.87
N ALA A 205 -18.21 -9.02 1.15
CA ALA A 205 -17.51 -10.30 1.31
C ALA A 205 -17.90 -11.00 2.63
N ALA A 206 -18.01 -10.24 3.73
CA ALA A 206 -18.37 -10.78 5.04
C ALA A 206 -19.79 -11.36 5.05
N ASP A 207 -20.75 -10.68 4.43
CA ASP A 207 -22.14 -11.13 4.34
C ASP A 207 -22.27 -12.34 3.42
N TYR A 208 -21.52 -12.40 2.32
CA TYR A 208 -21.43 -13.61 1.50
C TYR A 208 -20.99 -14.82 2.34
N ILE A 209 -19.95 -14.66 3.17
CA ILE A 209 -19.46 -15.74 4.04
C ILE A 209 -20.53 -16.15 5.06
N ARG A 210 -21.19 -15.19 5.70
CA ARG A 210 -22.23 -15.46 6.72
C ARG A 210 -23.46 -16.14 6.11
N TRP A 211 -23.99 -15.62 5.01
CA TRP A 211 -25.22 -16.13 4.37
C TRP A 211 -25.06 -17.54 3.82
N ASN A 212 -23.85 -17.90 3.37
CA ASN A 212 -23.55 -19.25 2.87
C ASN A 212 -23.02 -20.19 3.97
N GLY A 213 -22.97 -19.74 5.23
CA GLY A 213 -22.50 -20.57 6.36
C GLY A 213 -20.99 -20.86 6.33
N LEU A 214 -20.20 -20.13 5.55
CA LEU A 214 -18.77 -20.41 5.31
C LEU A 214 -17.86 -20.00 6.50
N GLY A 215 -18.41 -19.35 7.52
CA GLY A 215 -17.68 -18.88 8.71
C GLY A 215 -17.29 -19.98 9.72
N THR A 216 -17.61 -21.25 9.44
CA THR A 216 -17.25 -22.40 10.30
C THR A 216 -16.82 -23.59 9.44
N ALA A 217 -15.90 -24.43 9.94
CA ALA A 217 -15.47 -25.66 9.27
C ALA A 217 -16.64 -26.57 8.85
N GLN A 218 -17.62 -26.78 9.74
CA GLN A 218 -18.80 -27.59 9.41
C GLN A 218 -19.65 -26.96 8.31
N GLY A 219 -19.82 -25.63 8.32
CA GLY A 219 -20.59 -24.94 7.29
C GLY A 219 -19.91 -24.95 5.93
N ARG A 220 -18.57 -24.81 5.88
CA ARG A 220 -17.78 -24.98 4.65
C ARG A 220 -17.90 -26.40 4.10
N LEU A 221 -17.84 -27.42 4.95
CA LEU A 221 -18.07 -28.82 4.56
C LEU A 221 -19.47 -29.03 3.98
N THR A 222 -20.51 -28.49 4.63
CA THR A 222 -21.90 -28.59 4.14
C THR A 222 -22.08 -27.87 2.79
N PHE A 223 -21.52 -26.66 2.65
CA PHE A 223 -21.53 -25.92 1.38
C PHE A 223 -20.84 -26.74 0.28
N ALA A 224 -19.70 -27.37 0.59
CA ALA A 224 -18.99 -28.22 -0.35
C ALA A 224 -19.81 -29.43 -0.82
N GLN A 225 -20.47 -30.11 0.11
CA GLN A 225 -21.33 -31.27 -0.19
C GLN A 225 -22.58 -30.91 -0.98
N SER A 226 -23.02 -29.65 -0.97
CA SER A 226 -24.14 -29.18 -1.79
C SER A 226 -23.82 -29.12 -3.30
N GLY A 227 -22.53 -29.15 -3.67
CA GLY A 227 -22.07 -28.98 -5.04
C GLY A 227 -22.03 -27.53 -5.53
N GLN A 228 -22.35 -26.56 -4.67
CA GLN A 228 -22.20 -25.13 -4.99
C GLN A 228 -20.73 -24.73 -5.08
N SER A 229 -20.44 -23.74 -5.93
CA SER A 229 -19.11 -23.13 -6.07
C SER A 229 -19.02 -21.86 -5.25
N VAL A 230 -17.85 -21.61 -4.65
CA VAL A 230 -17.57 -20.33 -3.98
C VAL A 230 -17.43 -19.25 -5.04
N GLU A 231 -18.25 -18.21 -4.95
CA GLU A 231 -18.31 -17.09 -5.90
C GLU A 231 -18.66 -15.80 -5.16
N PHE A 232 -17.64 -15.00 -4.80
CA PHE A 232 -17.85 -13.74 -4.09
C PHE A 232 -18.57 -12.69 -4.99
N PRO A 233 -19.33 -11.73 -4.46
CA PRO A 233 -20.04 -10.76 -5.31
C PRO A 233 -19.08 -9.79 -6.04
N MET A 234 -19.35 -9.45 -7.32
CA MET A 234 -18.54 -8.51 -8.12
C MET A 234 -19.02 -7.05 -8.10
N LEU A 235 -20.33 -6.84 -7.99
CA LEU A 235 -20.94 -5.53 -8.00
C LEU A 235 -22.29 -5.61 -7.28
N THR A 236 -22.54 -4.69 -6.36
CA THR A 236 -23.81 -4.63 -5.63
C THR A 236 -24.53 -3.32 -5.93
N LEU A 237 -25.86 -3.38 -5.99
CA LEU A 237 -26.71 -2.18 -6.02
C LEU A 237 -26.82 -1.67 -4.58
N SER A 238 -26.66 -0.37 -4.37
CA SER A 238 -26.97 0.27 -3.10
C SER A 238 -28.46 0.09 -2.79
N ALA A 239 -28.77 -0.06 -1.50
CA ALA A 239 -30.15 -0.29 -1.05
C ALA A 239 -31.08 0.84 -1.55
N GLY A 240 -32.06 0.48 -2.38
CA GLY A 240 -33.02 1.42 -2.99
C GLY A 240 -32.70 1.88 -4.43
N GLY A 241 -31.57 1.45 -5.02
CA GLY A 241 -31.24 1.71 -6.42
C GLY A 241 -32.22 1.03 -7.38
N LYS A 242 -32.84 1.79 -8.28
CA LYS A 242 -33.65 1.22 -9.39
C LYS A 242 -32.73 0.82 -10.53
N VAL A 243 -32.86 -0.42 -11.02
CA VAL A 243 -32.25 -0.84 -12.29
C VAL A 243 -33.15 -0.33 -13.42
N ALA A 244 -32.87 0.87 -13.94
CA ALA A 244 -33.29 1.19 -15.30
C ALA A 244 -32.36 0.45 -16.30
N ASP A 245 -32.74 0.40 -17.58
CA ASP A 245 -31.82 -0.08 -18.63
C ASP A 245 -30.63 0.87 -18.72
N ASN A 246 -29.52 0.44 -18.12
CA ASN A 246 -28.31 1.23 -17.94
C ASN A 246 -27.14 0.57 -18.70
N SER A 247 -27.45 -0.18 -19.75
CA SER A 247 -26.49 -0.96 -20.53
C SER A 247 -25.40 -0.11 -21.19
N GLU A 248 -25.66 1.19 -21.38
CA GLU A 248 -24.74 2.16 -21.98
C GLU A 248 -23.93 3.00 -20.96
N LEU A 249 -24.25 2.94 -19.65
CA LEU A 249 -23.52 3.68 -18.62
C LEU A 249 -22.34 2.87 -18.08
N LEU A 250 -21.16 3.49 -17.99
CA LEU A 250 -19.99 2.92 -17.34
C LEU A 250 -20.31 2.70 -15.85
N ALA A 251 -19.72 1.70 -15.19
CA ALA A 251 -20.05 1.39 -13.80
C ALA A 251 -19.69 2.54 -12.84
N SER A 252 -18.72 3.38 -13.17
CA SER A 252 -18.38 4.62 -12.47
C SER A 252 -19.48 5.69 -12.53
N ASP A 253 -20.39 5.63 -13.53
CA ASP A 253 -21.44 6.63 -13.74
C ASP A 253 -22.67 6.39 -12.85
N LYS A 254 -22.69 5.28 -12.10
CA LYS A 254 -23.85 4.83 -11.32
C LYS A 254 -23.54 5.03 -9.84
N THR A 255 -23.98 6.18 -9.31
CA THR A 255 -23.83 6.57 -7.88
C THR A 255 -24.52 5.60 -6.90
N TRP A 256 -25.32 4.67 -7.41
CA TRP A 256 -25.96 3.59 -6.67
C TRP A 256 -25.24 2.24 -6.80
N LEU A 257 -24.03 2.19 -7.36
CA LEU A 257 -23.20 0.99 -7.32
C LEU A 257 -22.24 1.06 -6.15
N THR A 258 -22.18 -0.03 -5.39
CA THR A 258 -21.19 -0.23 -4.34
C THR A 258 -20.15 -1.24 -4.79
N PRO A 259 -18.90 -1.14 -4.31
CA PRO A 259 -17.85 -2.10 -4.61
C PRO A 259 -18.29 -3.55 -4.38
N GLY A 260 -17.77 -4.47 -5.19
CA GLY A 260 -17.92 -5.90 -4.94
C GLY A 260 -17.24 -6.34 -3.65
N ALA A 261 -17.09 -7.65 -3.49
CA ALA A 261 -16.29 -8.23 -2.42
C ALA A 261 -14.88 -7.64 -2.45
N GLN A 262 -14.43 -7.15 -1.30
CA GLN A 262 -13.12 -6.56 -1.14
C GLN A 262 -12.42 -7.14 0.08
N LEU A 263 -11.15 -7.50 -0.10
CA LEU A 263 -10.24 -7.90 0.95
C LEU A 263 -9.08 -6.91 0.95
N THR A 264 -8.68 -6.50 2.15
CA THR A 264 -7.51 -5.65 2.33
C THR A 264 -6.56 -6.30 3.31
N LYS A 265 -5.27 -6.23 3.03
CA LYS A 265 -4.22 -6.77 3.92
C LYS A 265 -3.18 -5.70 4.16
N PHE A 266 -3.09 -5.26 5.40
CA PHE A 266 -2.17 -4.23 5.86
C PHE A 266 -0.94 -4.87 6.49
N ALA A 267 0.21 -4.23 6.31
CA ALA A 267 1.43 -4.44 7.08
C ALA A 267 1.76 -3.15 7.83
N TRP A 268 2.02 -3.28 9.13
CA TRP A 268 2.17 -2.18 10.08
C TRP A 268 3.53 -2.27 10.78
N ARG A 269 4.32 -1.18 10.74
CA ARG A 269 5.52 -1.03 11.57
C ARG A 269 5.15 -0.39 12.90
N ILE A 270 5.86 -0.74 13.97
CA ILE A 270 5.77 0.00 15.24
C ILE A 270 6.55 1.31 15.09
N ILE A 271 5.92 2.43 15.41
CA ILE A 271 6.55 3.75 15.37
C ILE A 271 7.28 4.00 16.69
N THR A 272 8.61 4.07 16.63
CA THR A 272 9.47 4.26 17.80
C THR A 272 9.99 5.69 17.96
N SER A 273 9.78 6.55 16.97
CA SER A 273 10.22 7.95 16.97
C SER A 273 9.06 8.88 16.56
N PRO A 274 8.83 9.99 17.27
CA PRO A 274 7.86 11.00 16.85
C PRO A 274 8.13 11.56 15.45
N ALA A 275 9.40 11.65 15.03
CA ALA A 275 9.76 12.17 13.70
C ALA A 275 9.27 11.28 12.54
N ASP A 276 9.00 9.99 12.80
CA ASP A 276 8.42 9.12 11.79
C ASP A 276 6.91 9.37 11.63
N GLN A 277 6.20 9.89 12.64
CA GLN A 277 4.75 10.10 12.56
C GLN A 277 4.36 11.05 11.42
N ASP A 278 5.21 12.01 11.08
CA ASP A 278 4.97 12.96 9.97
C ASP A 278 5.20 12.34 8.57
N ARG A 279 5.62 11.08 8.49
CA ARG A 279 5.92 10.39 7.22
C ARG A 279 4.95 9.26 6.91
N TYR A 280 4.38 8.64 7.92
CA TYR A 280 3.51 7.47 7.78
C TYR A 280 2.04 7.83 8.00
N TYR A 281 1.14 7.07 7.36
CA TYR A 281 -0.24 6.97 7.82
C TYR A 281 -0.28 6.16 9.11
N THR A 282 -0.72 6.75 10.22
CA THR A 282 -0.57 6.17 11.55
C THR A 282 -1.88 5.85 12.24
N ARG A 283 -1.90 4.80 13.05
CA ARG A 283 -3.03 4.48 13.94
C ARG A 283 -2.53 4.07 15.32
N PRO A 284 -3.24 4.43 16.40
CA PRO A 284 -3.00 3.80 17.68
C PRO A 284 -3.43 2.34 17.62
N ALA A 285 -2.70 1.46 18.30
CA ALA A 285 -2.96 0.04 18.29
C ALA A 285 -2.60 -0.61 19.63
N ARG A 286 -3.30 -1.70 19.95
CA ARG A 286 -2.96 -2.63 21.01
C ARG A 286 -2.56 -3.96 20.37
N ILE A 287 -1.35 -4.40 20.62
CA ILE A 287 -0.85 -5.71 20.22
C ILE A 287 -1.24 -6.72 21.29
N ALA A 288 -1.95 -7.77 20.91
CA ALA A 288 -2.32 -8.88 21.79
C ALA A 288 -1.40 -10.08 21.50
N LEU A 289 -0.66 -10.50 22.53
CA LEU A 289 0.33 -11.57 22.44
C LEU A 289 -0.10 -12.75 23.33
N ALA A 290 0.01 -13.98 22.81
CA ALA A 290 -0.16 -15.18 23.61
C ALA A 290 1.07 -15.41 24.50
N ALA A 291 0.91 -16.19 25.58
CA ALA A 291 2.01 -16.55 26.46
C ALA A 291 3.17 -17.20 25.68
N ASP A 292 2.85 -18.11 24.78
CA ASP A 292 3.84 -18.82 23.97
C ASP A 292 4.63 -17.88 23.04
N ASP A 293 4.07 -16.73 22.65
CA ASP A 293 4.79 -15.76 21.80
C ASP A 293 5.78 -14.89 22.58
N THR A 294 5.71 -14.88 23.92
CA THR A 294 6.47 -13.97 24.78
C THR A 294 7.68 -14.66 25.43
N LEU A 295 8.74 -13.88 25.65
CA LEU A 295 10.00 -14.40 26.21
C LEU A 295 9.85 -14.92 27.65
N ASP A 296 8.95 -14.32 28.45
CA ASP A 296 8.69 -14.68 29.84
C ASP A 296 7.51 -15.65 30.02
N GLY A 297 6.87 -16.07 28.93
CA GLY A 297 5.71 -16.96 28.98
C GLY A 297 4.44 -16.32 29.53
N VAL A 298 4.31 -14.99 29.50
CA VAL A 298 3.15 -14.27 30.02
C VAL A 298 2.45 -13.52 28.88
N ALA A 299 1.16 -13.82 28.67
CA ALA A 299 0.35 -13.13 27.66
C ALA A 299 0.30 -11.61 27.91
N LYS A 300 0.42 -10.80 26.85
CA LYS A 300 0.62 -9.34 26.94
C LYS A 300 -0.31 -8.54 26.05
N CYS A 301 -0.55 -7.31 26.47
CA CYS A 301 -1.20 -6.26 25.69
C CYS A 301 -0.26 -5.06 25.61
N LEU A 302 0.23 -4.73 24.42
CA LEU A 302 1.18 -3.62 24.22
C LEU A 302 0.50 -2.49 23.45
N ASP A 303 0.34 -1.32 24.08
CA ASP A 303 -0.18 -0.13 23.41
C ASP A 303 0.95 0.58 22.68
N VAL A 304 0.76 0.79 21.38
CA VAL A 304 1.75 1.35 20.46
C VAL A 304 1.08 2.28 19.45
N THR A 305 1.88 3.09 18.76
CA THR A 305 1.47 3.69 17.48
C THR A 305 2.07 2.88 16.37
N VAL A 306 1.26 2.54 15.35
CA VAL A 306 1.73 1.86 14.15
C VAL A 306 1.65 2.74 12.92
N GLY A 307 2.55 2.53 11.97
CA GLY A 307 2.58 3.20 10.67
C GLY A 307 2.44 2.20 9.53
N LEU A 308 1.64 2.54 8.52
CA LEU A 308 1.41 1.66 7.37
C LEU A 308 2.67 1.51 6.53
N VAL A 309 3.11 0.29 6.25
CA VAL A 309 4.28 0.00 5.41
C VAL A 309 3.93 -0.82 4.17
N GLY A 310 2.84 -1.57 4.18
CA GLY A 310 2.37 -2.32 3.00
C GLY A 310 0.86 -2.48 3.00
N LEU A 311 0.26 -2.50 1.83
CA LEU A 311 -1.18 -2.66 1.65
C LEU A 311 -1.49 -3.40 0.36
N HIS A 312 -2.24 -4.51 0.47
CA HIS A 312 -2.98 -5.07 -0.65
C HIS A 312 -4.44 -4.64 -0.59
N ILE A 313 -4.99 -4.22 -1.72
CA ILE A 313 -6.44 -3.99 -1.93
C ILE A 313 -6.88 -4.91 -3.05
N VAL A 314 -7.71 -5.90 -2.71
CA VAL A 314 -8.16 -6.94 -3.64
C VAL A 314 -9.67 -6.81 -3.78
N GLN A 315 -10.14 -6.47 -4.97
CA GLN A 315 -11.57 -6.19 -5.19
C GLN A 315 -12.10 -7.01 -6.35
N ARG A 316 -13.29 -7.63 -6.16
CA ARG A 316 -14.05 -8.15 -7.29
C ARG A 316 -14.72 -7.03 -8.06
N VAL A 317 -14.64 -7.12 -9.38
CA VAL A 317 -15.15 -6.13 -10.34
C VAL A 317 -15.93 -6.84 -11.44
N LYS A 318 -16.67 -6.11 -12.29
CA LYS A 318 -17.42 -6.73 -13.39
C LYS A 318 -16.56 -6.86 -14.64
N SER A 319 -15.80 -5.82 -14.98
CA SER A 319 -14.85 -5.81 -16.09
C SER A 319 -13.54 -6.51 -15.72
N GLY A 320 -12.85 -7.08 -16.72
CA GLY A 320 -11.65 -7.91 -16.54
C GLY A 320 -11.67 -9.15 -17.44
N ASN A 321 -10.59 -9.93 -17.47
CA ASN A 321 -10.50 -11.14 -18.30
C ASN A 321 -10.32 -12.45 -17.53
N GLY A 322 -10.47 -12.42 -16.21
CA GLY A 322 -10.43 -13.64 -15.38
C GLY A 322 -11.58 -13.75 -14.41
N ASP A 323 -11.38 -14.57 -13.39
CA ASP A 323 -12.13 -14.79 -12.14
C ASP A 323 -12.56 -13.51 -11.36
N ARG A 324 -12.25 -12.34 -11.94
CA ARG A 324 -12.78 -11.00 -11.70
C ARG A 324 -12.29 -10.31 -10.44
N TRP A 325 -11.06 -10.62 -10.01
CA TRP A 325 -10.36 -9.87 -8.98
C TRP A 325 -9.31 -8.92 -9.58
N ILE A 326 -9.23 -7.70 -9.05
CA ILE A 326 -8.12 -6.77 -9.25
C ILE A 326 -7.29 -6.76 -7.97
N TRP A 327 -5.97 -6.95 -8.11
CA TRP A 327 -5.03 -6.95 -7.00
C TRP A 327 -4.15 -5.71 -7.04
N SER A 328 -4.37 -4.77 -6.12
CA SER A 328 -3.58 -3.54 -6.00
C SER A 328 -2.57 -3.68 -4.88
N SER A 329 -1.28 -3.45 -5.13
CA SER A 329 -0.25 -3.53 -4.09
C SER A 329 0.50 -2.21 -3.89
N PHE A 330 0.42 -1.66 -2.68
CA PHE A 330 1.07 -0.42 -2.27
C PHE A 330 2.11 -0.67 -1.18
N GLU A 331 3.21 0.08 -1.21
CA GLU A 331 4.17 0.10 -0.11
C GLU A 331 4.64 1.52 0.21
N HIS A 332 5.13 1.70 1.44
CA HIS A 332 5.78 2.94 1.82
C HIS A 332 7.17 3.03 1.18
N ALA A 333 7.55 4.22 0.76
CA ALA A 333 8.82 4.47 0.08
C ALA A 333 10.01 3.90 0.87
N ASP A 334 10.11 4.22 2.16
CA ASP A 334 11.27 3.82 2.96
C ASP A 334 11.38 2.33 3.28
N ASN A 335 10.54 1.44 2.73
CA ASN A 335 10.60 0.01 3.00
C ASN A 335 11.94 -0.63 2.64
N ALA A 336 12.30 -0.62 1.36
CA ALA A 336 13.48 -1.33 0.87
C ALA A 336 14.02 -0.73 -0.43
N PRO A 337 15.33 -0.86 -0.72
CA PRO A 337 15.91 -0.49 -2.00
C PRO A 337 15.58 -1.50 -3.08
N LEU A 338 15.94 -1.18 -4.32
CA LEU A 338 15.91 -2.12 -5.44
C LEU A 338 17.12 -3.08 -5.37
N ALA A 339 16.91 -4.35 -5.70
CA ALA A 339 17.99 -5.33 -5.83
C ALA A 339 18.93 -4.98 -7.01
N ASP A 340 20.23 -5.31 -6.90
CA ASP A 340 21.20 -5.08 -7.99
C ASP A 340 20.86 -5.87 -9.26
N ASN A 341 20.30 -7.07 -9.09
CA ASN A 341 19.82 -7.92 -10.17
C ASN A 341 18.31 -7.79 -10.42
N ALA A 342 17.66 -6.70 -9.99
CA ALA A 342 16.22 -6.55 -10.12
C ALA A 342 15.72 -6.61 -11.56
N ARG A 343 14.61 -7.33 -11.76
CA ARG A 343 14.04 -7.65 -13.07
C ARG A 343 12.75 -6.89 -13.35
N ARG A 344 12.35 -6.85 -14.62
CA ARG A 344 11.02 -6.33 -14.99
C ARG A 344 9.94 -7.36 -14.64
N PRO A 345 8.73 -6.93 -14.27
CA PRO A 345 7.69 -7.82 -13.74
C PRO A 345 7.08 -8.76 -14.80
N ASN A 346 7.44 -8.59 -16.08
CA ASN A 346 7.11 -9.50 -17.18
C ASN A 346 8.32 -10.26 -17.75
N SER A 347 9.32 -10.56 -16.92
CA SER A 347 10.51 -11.33 -17.34
C SER A 347 10.18 -12.82 -17.54
N ILE A 348 9.28 -13.17 -18.46
CA ILE A 348 8.69 -14.51 -18.60
C ILE A 348 9.51 -15.50 -19.44
N ILE A 349 10.63 -15.06 -20.01
CA ILE A 349 11.48 -15.87 -20.93
C ILE A 349 12.63 -16.54 -20.19
N ALA A 350 12.97 -16.10 -18.97
CA ALA A 350 14.03 -16.70 -18.19
C ALA A 350 13.55 -18.01 -17.54
N ASN A 351 14.28 -19.10 -17.76
CA ASN A 351 14.00 -20.40 -17.12
C ASN A 351 14.23 -20.37 -15.60
N ASP A 352 15.18 -19.53 -15.16
CA ASP A 352 15.45 -19.23 -13.77
C ASP A 352 15.54 -17.72 -13.60
N LEU A 353 14.61 -17.16 -12.82
CA LEU A 353 14.50 -15.72 -12.62
C LEU A 353 15.60 -15.23 -11.69
N PHE A 354 15.89 -15.96 -10.62
CA PHE A 354 16.84 -15.54 -9.60
C PHE A 354 17.63 -16.74 -9.10
N PRO A 355 18.56 -17.30 -9.91
CA PRO A 355 19.34 -18.48 -9.54
C PRO A 355 20.09 -18.30 -8.22
N ASP A 356 20.55 -17.07 -7.96
CA ASP A 356 21.30 -16.70 -6.76
C ASP A 356 20.45 -15.87 -5.77
N GLY A 357 19.12 -15.88 -5.93
CA GLY A 357 18.23 -14.98 -5.20
C GLY A 357 18.37 -13.51 -5.64
N CYS A 358 17.77 -12.60 -4.86
CA CYS A 358 17.89 -11.17 -5.10
C CYS A 358 19.12 -10.61 -4.40
N LEU A 359 19.91 -9.81 -5.11
CA LEU A 359 21.18 -9.31 -4.61
C LEU A 359 21.02 -7.95 -3.95
N ALA A 360 21.61 -7.83 -2.76
CA ALA A 360 21.68 -6.61 -1.98
C ALA A 360 22.50 -5.53 -2.72
N PRO A 361 22.01 -4.28 -2.84
CA PRO A 361 22.77 -3.22 -3.48
C PRO A 361 23.94 -2.73 -2.61
N GLU A 362 25.08 -2.44 -3.25
CA GLU A 362 26.25 -1.86 -2.57
C GLU A 362 25.99 -0.45 -2.04
N LYS A 363 25.12 0.31 -2.71
CA LYS A 363 24.79 1.69 -2.35
C LYS A 363 23.28 1.91 -2.38
N THR A 364 22.78 2.61 -1.38
CA THR A 364 21.41 3.08 -1.32
C THR A 364 21.36 4.61 -1.49
N ASP A 365 20.21 5.13 -1.91
CA ASP A 365 19.97 6.58 -2.01
C ASP A 365 19.51 7.18 -0.68
N ARG A 366 19.09 6.33 0.27
CA ARG A 366 18.58 6.68 1.60
C ARG A 366 18.69 5.51 2.56
N ASP A 367 18.34 5.76 3.82
CA ASP A 367 18.11 4.72 4.81
C ASP A 367 16.74 4.06 4.59
N TYR A 368 16.68 2.75 4.81
CA TYR A 368 15.49 1.95 4.60
C TYR A 368 15.15 1.16 5.87
N ILE A 369 13.87 0.98 6.14
CA ILE A 369 13.41 0.33 7.37
C ILE A 369 13.61 -1.19 7.36
N PHE A 370 13.76 -1.80 6.19
CA PHE A 370 14.03 -3.23 6.04
C PHE A 370 15.42 -3.52 5.47
N TYR A 371 16.28 -2.52 5.28
CA TYR A 371 17.62 -2.73 4.72
C TYR A 371 18.66 -1.90 5.46
N GLY A 372 19.54 -2.59 6.19
CA GLY A 372 20.66 -2.01 6.93
C GLY A 372 22.01 -2.18 6.23
N GLY A 373 22.08 -2.93 5.12
CA GLY A 373 23.32 -3.14 4.37
C GLY A 373 24.31 -4.13 5.02
N GLY A 374 23.91 -4.76 6.13
CA GLY A 374 24.69 -5.73 6.91
C GLY A 374 25.83 -5.15 7.76
N GLU A 375 26.22 -5.86 8.83
CA GLU A 375 27.38 -5.52 9.69
C GLU A 375 28.74 -5.74 9.00
N LEU A 376 28.76 -6.38 7.82
CA LEU A 376 29.98 -6.70 7.05
C LEU A 376 29.95 -5.93 5.74
N GLY A 377 30.39 -4.67 5.78
CA GLY A 377 30.31 -3.73 4.67
C GLY A 377 30.65 -4.29 3.28
N GLY A 378 29.82 -3.91 2.30
CA GLY A 378 30.22 -3.81 0.90
C GLY A 378 30.69 -5.09 0.19
N LYS A 379 30.31 -6.28 0.65
CA LYS A 379 30.55 -7.50 -0.14
C LYS A 379 29.55 -7.57 -1.29
N LYS A 380 30.08 -7.48 -2.51
CA LYS A 380 29.37 -7.74 -3.76
C LYS A 380 28.69 -9.12 -3.73
N ASP A 381 27.55 -9.24 -4.41
CA ASP A 381 26.79 -10.49 -4.60
C ASP A 381 26.20 -11.10 -3.31
N ARG A 382 25.88 -10.26 -2.32
CA ARG A 382 25.20 -10.69 -1.11
C ARG A 382 23.72 -10.97 -1.38
N VAL A 383 23.28 -12.19 -1.10
CA VAL A 383 21.87 -12.58 -1.18
C VAL A 383 21.06 -11.88 -0.09
N ALA A 384 20.03 -11.14 -0.51
CA ALA A 384 19.05 -10.48 0.33
C ALA A 384 17.78 -11.35 0.47
N ASN A 385 16.78 -10.85 1.20
CA ASN A 385 15.50 -11.53 1.41
C ASN A 385 15.63 -12.89 2.11
N GLY A 386 16.66 -13.07 2.94
CA GLY A 386 16.85 -14.28 3.74
C GLY A 386 15.95 -14.30 4.97
N ILE A 387 15.34 -15.45 5.25
CA ILE A 387 14.52 -15.66 6.45
C ILE A 387 15.35 -15.59 7.73
N ILE A 388 14.71 -15.21 8.83
CA ILE A 388 15.30 -15.29 10.17
C ILE A 388 15.20 -16.75 10.64
N ARG A 389 16.35 -17.41 10.85
CA ARG A 389 16.41 -18.80 11.32
C ARG A 389 16.43 -18.90 12.84
N SER A 390 15.47 -18.24 13.49
CA SER A 390 15.29 -18.26 14.94
C SER A 390 13.80 -18.23 15.25
N ASP A 391 13.44 -18.92 16.33
CA ASP A 391 12.10 -18.82 16.91
C ASP A 391 12.00 -17.51 17.69
N LEU A 392 11.36 -16.50 17.09
CA LEU A 392 11.33 -15.15 17.65
C LEU A 392 10.31 -15.03 18.77
N ARG A 393 10.74 -14.44 19.89
CA ARG A 393 9.91 -14.14 21.06
C ARG A 393 9.81 -12.63 21.29
N TRP A 394 8.67 -12.21 21.85
CA TRP A 394 8.41 -10.83 22.24
C TRP A 394 8.98 -10.54 23.63
N ALA A 395 9.88 -9.56 23.72
CA ALA A 395 10.37 -8.99 24.97
C ALA A 395 9.41 -7.92 25.55
N ASP A 396 9.70 -7.47 26.77
CA ASP A 396 8.88 -6.46 27.49
C ASP A 396 9.01 -5.05 26.94
N GLN A 397 10.14 -4.75 26.31
CA GLN A 397 10.53 -3.40 25.92
C GLN A 397 11.08 -3.39 24.49
N PRO A 398 10.83 -2.31 23.74
CA PRO A 398 11.40 -2.16 22.40
C PRO A 398 12.94 -2.05 22.47
N PRO A 399 13.66 -2.56 21.46
CA PRO A 399 13.14 -3.32 20.34
C PRO A 399 12.65 -4.70 20.79
N TYR A 400 11.51 -5.16 20.27
CA TYR A 400 10.78 -6.28 20.88
C TYR A 400 11.29 -7.67 20.49
N ALA A 401 11.87 -7.85 19.31
CA ALA A 401 12.23 -9.18 18.81
C ALA A 401 13.48 -9.74 19.51
N ARG A 402 13.36 -10.95 20.07
CA ARG A 402 14.47 -11.70 20.69
C ARG A 402 14.47 -13.15 20.20
N ASP A 403 15.61 -13.81 20.32
CA ASP A 403 15.67 -15.26 20.30
C ASP A 403 15.13 -15.84 21.64
N PRO A 404 14.97 -17.17 21.78
CA PRO A 404 14.47 -17.78 23.02
C PRO A 404 15.38 -17.57 24.24
N ASP A 405 16.66 -17.25 24.02
CA ASP A 405 17.64 -16.95 25.07
C ASP A 405 17.61 -15.47 25.51
N GLY A 406 16.79 -14.64 24.84
CA GLY A 406 16.65 -13.21 25.13
C GLY A 406 17.68 -12.32 24.46
N ASN A 407 18.45 -12.81 23.50
CA ASN A 407 19.40 -12.02 22.72
C ASN A 407 18.72 -11.29 21.56
N ARG A 408 19.31 -10.17 21.12
CA ARG A 408 18.87 -9.48 19.91
C ARG A 408 19.13 -10.34 18.68
N VAL A 409 18.19 -10.30 17.75
CA VAL A 409 18.29 -10.98 16.47
C VAL A 409 18.59 -9.95 15.38
N ALA A 410 19.50 -10.30 14.46
CA ALA A 410 19.80 -9.48 13.30
C ALA A 410 18.59 -9.43 12.36
N ALA A 411 18.17 -8.23 11.98
CA ALA A 411 17.11 -8.03 11.01
C ALA A 411 17.55 -8.49 9.61
N PRO A 412 16.65 -9.06 8.80
CA PRO A 412 16.96 -9.44 7.44
C PRO A 412 17.13 -8.17 6.58
N ASP A 413 18.03 -8.24 5.59
CA ASP A 413 18.11 -7.22 4.56
C ASP A 413 17.13 -7.56 3.44
N ILE A 414 16.06 -6.77 3.35
CA ILE A 414 15.02 -6.91 2.33
C ILE A 414 15.30 -5.95 1.17
N VAL A 415 15.12 -6.44 -0.05
CA VAL A 415 15.23 -5.69 -1.30
C VAL A 415 14.06 -5.99 -2.22
N ARG A 416 13.70 -5.05 -3.10
CA ARG A 416 12.74 -5.28 -4.19
C ARG A 416 13.39 -6.06 -5.33
N CYS A 417 12.91 -7.27 -5.58
CA CYS A 417 13.33 -8.09 -6.73
C CYS A 417 12.80 -7.56 -8.07
N TRP A 418 11.65 -6.88 -8.05
CA TRP A 418 10.95 -6.44 -9.25
C TRP A 418 11.00 -4.91 -9.39
N ARG A 419 11.35 -4.45 -10.59
CA ARG A 419 11.22 -3.06 -11.00
C ARG A 419 9.75 -2.73 -11.23
N LEU A 420 9.39 -1.46 -11.04
CA LEU A 420 8.08 -0.96 -11.48
C LEU A 420 7.97 -1.05 -13.00
N PHE A 421 6.77 -1.38 -13.49
CA PHE A 421 6.44 -1.11 -14.88
C PHE A 421 6.48 0.41 -15.12
N SER A 422 6.96 0.85 -16.28
CA SER A 422 7.17 2.27 -16.54
C SER A 422 5.88 3.08 -16.51
N GLY A 423 4.74 2.51 -16.96
CA GLY A 423 3.43 3.18 -16.85
C GLY A 423 2.96 3.33 -15.42
N THR A 424 3.22 2.34 -14.56
CA THR A 424 2.93 2.43 -13.12
C THR A 424 3.84 3.45 -12.43
N ALA A 425 5.11 3.52 -12.82
CA ALA A 425 6.02 4.55 -12.32
C ALA A 425 5.57 5.98 -12.73
N GLU A 426 5.05 6.15 -13.95
CA GLU A 426 4.43 7.40 -14.41
C GLU A 426 3.21 7.76 -13.56
N ALA A 427 2.28 6.81 -13.37
CA ALA A 427 1.11 6.99 -12.53
C ALA A 427 1.52 7.41 -11.11
N ASN A 428 2.47 6.70 -10.48
CA ASN A 428 2.98 7.06 -9.16
C ASN A 428 3.45 8.51 -9.09
N PHE A 429 4.27 8.96 -10.05
CA PHE A 429 4.74 10.34 -10.08
C PHE A 429 3.59 11.36 -10.14
N VAL A 430 2.56 11.09 -10.95
CA VAL A 430 1.41 11.99 -11.11
C VAL A 430 0.54 12.02 -9.84
N TRP A 431 0.20 10.86 -9.29
CA TRP A 431 -0.64 10.74 -8.10
C TRP A 431 0.03 11.27 -6.83
N GLN A 432 1.33 11.00 -6.63
CA GLN A 432 2.08 11.54 -5.51
C GLN A 432 2.16 13.07 -5.54
N ARG A 433 2.26 13.69 -6.72
CA ARG A 433 2.18 15.15 -6.86
C ARG A 433 0.81 15.71 -6.49
N LYS A 434 -0.28 15.00 -6.81
CA LYS A 434 -1.62 15.39 -6.36
C LYS A 434 -1.81 15.27 -4.86
N LEU A 435 -1.06 14.36 -4.23
CA LEU A 435 -1.04 14.15 -2.79
C LEU A 435 -0.04 15.06 -2.05
N GLU A 436 0.55 16.06 -2.72
CA GLU A 436 1.54 16.94 -2.10
C GLU A 436 1.02 17.61 -0.81
N GLY A 437 1.81 17.46 0.26
CA GLY A 437 1.47 17.92 1.61
C GLY A 437 0.63 16.93 2.42
N SER A 438 0.48 15.69 1.95
CA SER A 438 -0.08 14.57 2.69
C SER A 438 0.98 13.51 2.97
N VAL A 439 0.88 12.78 4.08
CA VAL A 439 1.69 11.57 4.32
C VAL A 439 1.47 10.50 3.25
N LEU A 440 0.30 10.49 2.58
CA LEU A 440 -0.01 9.55 1.51
C LEU A 440 0.91 9.69 0.29
N GLN A 441 1.56 10.86 0.11
CA GLN A 441 2.54 11.05 -0.97
C GLN A 441 3.77 10.14 -0.83
N ASN A 442 4.02 9.59 0.36
CA ASN A 442 5.16 8.72 0.65
C ASN A 442 4.91 7.25 0.29
N TYR A 443 3.73 6.93 -0.24
CA TYR A 443 3.36 5.59 -0.69
C TYR A 443 3.37 5.52 -2.22
N PHE A 444 3.57 4.33 -2.77
CA PHE A 444 3.54 4.12 -4.21
C PHE A 444 2.94 2.76 -4.57
N LEU A 445 2.33 2.69 -5.76
CA LEU A 445 1.81 1.45 -6.34
C LEU A 445 2.98 0.64 -6.91
N LEU A 446 3.15 -0.59 -6.43
CA LEU A 446 4.08 -1.56 -7.02
C LEU A 446 3.58 -2.05 -8.38
N GLY A 447 2.27 -2.23 -8.47
CA GLY A 447 1.56 -2.61 -9.68
C GLY A 447 0.14 -3.06 -9.35
N THR A 448 -0.69 -3.11 -10.37
CA THR A 448 -2.03 -3.67 -10.31
C THR A 448 -2.09 -4.95 -11.12
N GLN A 449 -2.34 -6.07 -10.46
CA GLN A 449 -2.46 -7.36 -11.13
C GLN A 449 -3.91 -7.67 -11.49
N TRP A 450 -4.12 -8.14 -12.71
CA TRP A 450 -5.41 -8.55 -13.26
C TRP A 450 -5.20 -9.68 -14.25
N ILE A 451 -6.24 -10.49 -14.51
CA ILE A 451 -6.15 -11.57 -15.51
C ILE A 451 -6.46 -11.00 -16.89
N GLY A 452 -5.52 -11.12 -17.83
CA GLY A 452 -5.66 -10.62 -19.19
C GLY A 452 -5.72 -11.67 -20.28
N ASN A 453 -5.43 -12.93 -19.98
CA ASN A 453 -5.52 -14.06 -20.92
C ASN A 453 -5.89 -15.36 -20.19
N GLY A 454 -6.09 -16.45 -20.94
CA GLY A 454 -6.46 -17.76 -20.38
C GLY A 454 -5.34 -18.54 -19.67
N GLY A 455 -4.17 -17.94 -19.44
CA GLY A 455 -3.03 -18.56 -18.77
C GLY A 455 -2.29 -19.60 -19.60
N GLY A 456 -1.64 -20.54 -18.90
CA GLY A 456 -0.76 -21.57 -19.46
C GLY A 456 0.69 -21.09 -19.56
N ALA A 457 1.65 -22.03 -19.56
CA ALA A 457 3.07 -21.68 -19.62
C ALA A 457 3.39 -20.82 -20.86
N PRO A 458 4.15 -19.71 -20.74
CA PRO A 458 4.79 -19.17 -19.52
C PRO A 458 3.96 -18.13 -18.72
N PHE A 459 2.69 -17.93 -19.05
CA PHE A 459 1.81 -16.86 -18.56
C PHE A 459 1.07 -17.15 -17.25
N GLY A 460 1.41 -18.22 -16.53
CA GLY A 460 0.77 -18.55 -15.25
C GLY A 460 -0.72 -18.85 -15.41
N VAL A 461 -1.56 -18.18 -14.63
CA VAL A 461 -3.03 -18.20 -14.74
C VAL A 461 -3.56 -17.08 -15.63
N GLY A 462 -2.67 -16.34 -16.29
CA GLY A 462 -2.99 -15.27 -17.22
C GLY A 462 -2.88 -13.89 -16.60
N GLU A 463 -2.26 -13.79 -15.42
CA GLU A 463 -2.10 -12.57 -14.67
C GLU A 463 -1.08 -11.60 -15.30
N ILE A 464 -1.41 -10.30 -15.24
CA ILE A 464 -0.65 -9.21 -15.81
C ILE A 464 -0.55 -8.09 -14.77
N PRO A 465 0.65 -7.59 -14.45
CA PRO A 465 1.93 -8.17 -14.84
C PRO A 465 2.13 -9.58 -14.23
N ARG A 466 3.05 -10.38 -14.79
CA ARG A 466 3.23 -11.78 -14.37
C ARG A 466 3.71 -11.90 -12.92
N PHE A 467 4.62 -11.02 -12.50
CA PHE A 467 5.18 -11.01 -11.14
C PHE A 467 4.85 -9.71 -10.43
N LEU A 468 4.50 -9.82 -9.16
CA LEU A 468 4.18 -8.70 -8.28
C LEU A 468 4.30 -9.19 -6.84
N THR A 469 5.14 -8.55 -6.04
CA THR A 469 5.34 -8.85 -4.61
C THR A 469 5.61 -7.58 -3.83
N ASN A 470 5.08 -7.51 -2.62
CA ASN A 470 5.27 -6.42 -1.68
C ASN A 470 6.37 -6.75 -0.67
N THR A 471 7.26 -5.79 -0.41
CA THR A 471 8.42 -6.02 0.47
C THR A 471 8.05 -6.27 1.93
N ALA A 472 6.86 -5.86 2.38
CA ALA A 472 6.38 -6.07 3.74
C ALA A 472 5.42 -7.27 3.87
N LEU A 473 4.76 -7.69 2.78
CA LEU A 473 3.73 -8.76 2.79
C LEU A 473 4.22 -10.09 2.20
N GLU A 474 5.21 -10.06 1.29
CA GLU A 474 5.80 -11.22 0.60
C GLU A 474 7.35 -11.21 0.65
N SER A 475 7.92 -10.70 1.74
CA SER A 475 9.34 -10.33 1.88
C SER A 475 10.31 -11.41 1.40
N PHE A 476 10.06 -12.66 1.77
CA PHE A 476 10.99 -13.79 1.59
C PHE A 476 10.69 -14.63 0.33
N ILE A 477 9.53 -14.42 -0.30
CA ILE A 477 9.10 -15.18 -1.48
C ILE A 477 9.18 -14.37 -2.79
N GLN A 478 9.69 -13.13 -2.74
CA GLN A 478 9.77 -12.23 -3.89
C GLN A 478 10.45 -12.82 -5.14
N HIS A 479 11.45 -13.67 -4.93
CA HIS A 479 12.27 -14.26 -5.99
C HIS A 479 11.76 -15.63 -6.47
N GLN A 480 10.72 -16.17 -5.83
CA GLN A 480 10.17 -17.48 -6.12
C GLN A 480 9.22 -17.42 -7.33
N ALA A 481 8.94 -18.57 -7.95
CA ALA A 481 8.09 -18.66 -9.14
C ALA A 481 6.62 -18.29 -8.88
N ASP A 482 6.21 -18.36 -7.62
CA ASP A 482 4.92 -17.95 -7.06
C ASP A 482 4.93 -16.53 -6.47
N GLY A 483 5.98 -15.73 -6.75
CA GLY A 483 6.04 -14.28 -6.49
C GLY A 483 5.05 -13.46 -7.33
N THR A 484 3.79 -13.85 -7.29
CA THR A 484 2.64 -13.36 -8.07
C THR A 484 1.40 -13.47 -7.18
N CYS A 485 0.66 -12.37 -7.01
CA CYS A 485 -0.49 -12.37 -6.12
C CYS A 485 -1.61 -13.27 -6.64
N LEU A 486 -2.15 -13.00 -7.83
CA LEU A 486 -3.21 -13.79 -8.48
C LEU A 486 -2.73 -15.20 -8.81
N GLY A 487 -1.46 -15.38 -9.22
CA GLY A 487 -0.95 -16.73 -9.51
C GLY A 487 -0.86 -17.60 -8.26
N CYS A 488 -0.40 -17.05 -7.13
CA CYS A 488 -0.41 -17.75 -5.84
C CYS A 488 -1.85 -17.97 -5.35
N HIS A 489 -2.72 -16.98 -5.48
CA HIS A 489 -4.10 -17.05 -5.00
C HIS A 489 -5.00 -17.96 -5.84
N ALA A 490 -4.65 -18.24 -7.09
CA ALA A 490 -5.37 -19.21 -7.92
C ALA A 490 -5.38 -20.63 -7.33
N THR A 491 -4.45 -20.94 -6.42
CA THR A 491 -4.40 -22.22 -5.71
C THR A 491 -5.10 -22.17 -4.36
N ALA A 492 -5.93 -21.16 -4.10
CA ALA A 492 -6.70 -21.08 -2.86
C ALA A 492 -7.84 -22.10 -2.86
N PHE A 493 -7.83 -22.96 -1.84
CA PHE A 493 -8.89 -23.92 -1.56
C PHE A 493 -9.47 -23.65 -0.17
N THR A 494 -10.72 -24.02 0.03
CA THR A 494 -11.31 -24.14 1.36
C THR A 494 -10.67 -25.31 2.11
N ASP A 495 -10.75 -25.32 3.43
CA ASP A 495 -10.38 -26.49 4.25
C ASP A 495 -11.21 -27.75 3.94
N ALA A 496 -12.33 -27.59 3.22
CA ALA A 496 -13.15 -28.67 2.66
C ALA A 496 -12.74 -29.10 1.24
N GLY A 497 -11.67 -28.53 0.67
CA GLY A 497 -11.06 -28.94 -0.60
C GLY A 497 -11.71 -28.36 -1.86
N GLN A 498 -12.52 -27.29 -1.77
CA GLN A 498 -13.09 -26.61 -2.95
C GLN A 498 -12.26 -25.40 -3.35
N PRO A 499 -12.16 -25.05 -4.65
CA PRO A 499 -11.60 -23.75 -5.04
C PRO A 499 -12.31 -22.60 -4.32
N ALA A 500 -11.54 -21.69 -3.73
CA ALA A 500 -12.04 -20.65 -2.84
C ALA A 500 -12.10 -19.26 -3.51
N ASN A 501 -12.27 -19.22 -4.84
CA ASN A 501 -12.36 -17.98 -5.63
C ASN A 501 -11.27 -16.96 -5.26
N PHE A 502 -10.01 -17.42 -5.31
CA PHE A 502 -8.80 -16.62 -5.11
C PHE A 502 -8.60 -16.04 -3.70
N THR A 503 -9.26 -16.61 -2.68
CA THR A 503 -9.01 -16.21 -1.28
C THR A 503 -8.67 -17.39 -0.38
N PHE A 504 -7.56 -17.27 0.36
CA PHE A 504 -7.20 -18.20 1.43
C PHE A 504 -8.04 -18.01 2.69
N LEU A 505 -8.95 -17.02 2.76
CA LEU A 505 -9.79 -16.80 3.94
C LEU A 505 -10.64 -18.01 4.33
N LEU A 506 -11.05 -18.83 3.36
CA LEU A 506 -11.89 -20.01 3.58
C LEU A 506 -11.11 -21.25 4.03
N ASP A 507 -9.81 -21.10 4.29
CA ASP A 507 -8.98 -22.02 5.05
C ASP A 507 -8.34 -21.23 6.20
N PRO A 508 -9.10 -20.90 7.25
CA PRO A 508 -8.70 -19.89 8.21
C PRO A 508 -7.61 -20.37 9.19
N ALA A 509 -7.26 -21.66 9.18
CA ALA A 509 -6.13 -22.21 9.93
C ALA A 509 -4.78 -21.96 9.25
N ARG A 510 -4.80 -21.67 7.94
CA ARG A 510 -3.68 -21.19 7.14
C ARG A 510 -3.48 -19.68 7.34
#